data_AF-A0A524G120-F1
#
_entry.id   AF-A0A524G120-F1
#
_cell.length_a   1.000
_cell.length_b   1.000
_cell.length_c   1.000
_cell.angle_alpha   90.00
_cell.angle_beta   90.00
_cell.angle_gamma   90.00
#
_symmetry.space_group_name_H-M   'P 1'
#
loop_
_entity.id
_entity.type
_entity.pdbx_description
1 polymer ?
#
loop_
_entity_poly.entity_id
_entity_poly.type
_entity_poly.pdbx_seq_one_letter_code
_entity_poly.pdbx_strand_id
1 'polypeptide(L)'
;MSEEDQESSEEGKKKGQRPTPRPFNPLVNYLFYTIIVVITYVIYYLERGFIGVITFMLFFVVRLVRDTIYVIRRYDYKFAKQAAVVNLGYSMFFFLLLVINGIALTQSLSPLIFPDFVDLTSWTPLFIMGGVFGMANIKRMWGPRKDFF
;
A
#
# COMPACT_ATOMS: atom_id res chain seq x y z
N MET A 1 27.69 22.68 -52.67
CA MET A 1 28.53 21.48 -52.75
C MET A 1 29.70 21.73 -51.81
N SER A 2 29.71 21.22 -50.59
CA SER A 2 29.30 19.87 -50.18
C SER A 2 28.31 19.85 -49.02
N GLU A 3 27.39 18.90 -49.11
CA GLU A 3 26.61 18.30 -48.02
C GLU A 3 27.55 17.41 -47.17
N GLU A 4 27.01 16.88 -46.06
CA GLU A 4 27.63 15.98 -45.07
C GLU A 4 28.27 16.67 -43.87
N ASP A 5 27.43 16.93 -42.86
CA ASP A 5 27.66 16.42 -41.49
C ASP A 5 26.34 16.54 -40.70
N GLN A 6 25.38 15.68 -41.07
CA GLN A 6 24.40 15.14 -40.14
C GLN A 6 24.98 13.83 -39.63
N GLU A 7 25.20 13.68 -38.33
CA GLU A 7 24.68 12.55 -37.53
C GLU A 7 25.33 12.46 -36.15
N SER A 8 24.54 11.91 -35.23
CA SER A 8 24.92 11.38 -33.92
C SER A 8 25.05 12.37 -32.77
N SER A 9 23.91 12.79 -32.23
CA SER A 9 23.57 12.48 -30.83
C SER A 9 22.15 12.92 -30.49
N GLU A 10 21.17 12.35 -31.21
CA GLU A 10 19.82 12.18 -30.65
C GLU A 10 19.85 11.10 -29.54
N GLU A 11 20.60 11.33 -28.46
CA GLU A 11 20.27 10.74 -27.17
C GLU A 11 19.08 11.51 -26.57
N GLY A 12 17.97 11.46 -27.29
CA GLY A 12 16.67 11.81 -26.77
C GLY A 12 16.38 10.85 -25.61
N LYS A 13 16.68 11.29 -24.39
CA LYS A 13 16.15 10.75 -23.13
C LYS A 13 14.74 10.24 -23.40
N LYS A 14 14.55 8.92 -23.49
CA LYS A 14 13.23 8.26 -23.50
C LYS A 14 12.56 8.51 -22.15
N LYS A 15 12.15 9.75 -21.90
CA LYS A 15 11.28 10.12 -20.81
C LYS A 15 9.86 9.71 -21.21
N GLY A 16 9.35 8.71 -20.50
CA GLY A 16 7.97 8.78 -20.04
C GLY A 16 6.88 8.30 -20.99
N GLN A 17 7.08 7.22 -21.74
CA GLN A 17 5.90 6.46 -22.17
C GLN A 17 5.35 5.66 -20.99
N ARG A 18 4.26 6.18 -20.42
CA ARG A 18 3.44 5.48 -19.43
C ARG A 18 3.14 4.09 -20.00
N PRO A 19 3.49 3.00 -19.30
CA PRO A 19 3.26 1.66 -19.82
C PRO A 19 1.77 1.48 -20.13
N THR A 20 1.44 0.83 -21.25
CA THR A 20 0.06 0.43 -21.58
C THR A 20 -0.61 -0.21 -20.36
N PRO A 21 -1.82 0.27 -19.96
CA PRO A 21 -2.49 -0.18 -18.76
C PRO A 21 -2.80 -1.68 -18.84
N ARG A 22 -2.41 -2.44 -17.81
CA ARG A 22 -2.88 -3.82 -17.67
C ARG A 22 -4.38 -3.81 -17.32
N PRO A 23 -5.16 -4.80 -17.76
CA PRO A 23 -6.53 -4.96 -17.30
C PRO A 23 -6.53 -5.04 -15.77
N PHE A 24 -7.28 -4.10 -15.17
CA PHE A 24 -7.52 -4.00 -13.75
C PHE A 24 -8.84 -4.69 -13.47
N ASN A 25 -8.82 -5.78 -12.71
CA ASN A 25 -10.04 -6.41 -12.23
C ASN A 25 -10.28 -5.98 -10.78
N PRO A 26 -11.13 -4.95 -10.54
CA PRO A 26 -11.40 -4.46 -9.19
C PRO A 26 -12.00 -5.54 -8.27
N LEU A 27 -12.75 -6.50 -8.83
CA LEU A 27 -13.43 -7.54 -8.05
C LEU A 27 -12.45 -8.42 -7.29
N VAL A 28 -11.30 -8.74 -7.88
CA VAL A 28 -10.27 -9.55 -7.20
C VAL A 28 -9.72 -8.83 -5.97
N ASN A 29 -9.53 -7.52 -6.05
CA ASN A 29 -9.06 -6.72 -4.93
C ASN A 29 -10.14 -6.61 -3.84
N TYR A 30 -11.41 -6.39 -4.22
CA TYR A 30 -12.51 -6.36 -3.28
C TYR A 30 -12.70 -7.71 -2.58
N LEU A 31 -12.58 -8.82 -3.30
CA LEU A 31 -12.63 -10.16 -2.70
C LEU A 31 -11.52 -10.35 -1.68
N PHE A 32 -10.27 -9.98 -2.02
CA PHE A 32 -9.15 -10.06 -1.07
C PHE A 32 -9.39 -9.16 0.15
N TYR A 33 -9.98 -7.98 -0.04
CA TYR A 33 -10.32 -7.07 1.05
C TYR A 33 -11.34 -7.67 2.01
N THR A 34 -12.43 -8.21 1.47
CA THR A 34 -13.47 -8.88 2.26
C THR A 34 -12.86 -10.05 3.03
N ILE A 35 -12.02 -10.86 2.41
CA ILE A 35 -11.35 -11.98 3.08
C ILE A 35 -10.49 -11.49 4.25
N ILE A 36 -9.65 -10.47 4.04
CA ILE A 36 -8.77 -9.96 5.11
C ILE A 36 -9.59 -9.35 6.26
N VAL A 37 -10.65 -8.59 5.95
CA VAL A 37 -11.54 -8.02 6.98
C VAL A 37 -12.23 -9.13 7.78
N VAL A 38 -12.76 -10.16 7.11
CA VAL A 38 -13.38 -11.31 7.77
C VAL A 38 -12.36 -12.02 8.67
N ILE A 39 -11.13 -12.24 8.20
CA ILE A 39 -10.05 -12.83 9.00
C ILE A 39 -9.75 -11.98 10.24
N THR A 40 -9.68 -10.66 10.09
CA THR A 40 -9.43 -9.77 11.25
C THR A 40 -10.56 -9.83 12.28
N TYR A 41 -11.81 -9.93 11.83
CA TYR A 41 -12.96 -10.14 12.72
C TYR A 41 -12.89 -11.50 13.44
N VAL A 42 -12.52 -12.56 12.72
CA VAL A 42 -12.35 -13.89 13.30
C VAL A 42 -11.24 -13.89 14.36
N ILE A 43 -10.08 -13.29 14.07
CA ILE A 43 -8.97 -13.18 15.02
C ILE A 43 -9.41 -12.40 16.26
N TYR A 44 -10.04 -11.24 16.07
CA TYR A 44 -10.54 -10.42 17.18
C TYR A 44 -11.50 -11.21 18.08
N TYR A 45 -12.45 -11.94 17.48
CA TYR A 45 -13.44 -12.71 18.21
C TYR A 45 -12.83 -13.88 18.98
N LEU A 46 -11.89 -14.59 18.37
CA LEU A 46 -11.22 -15.75 18.99
C LEU A 46 -10.30 -15.34 20.15
N GLU A 47 -9.55 -14.24 20.01
CA GLU A 47 -8.61 -13.78 21.03
C GLU A 47 -9.24 -12.85 22.07
N ARG A 48 -10.47 -12.40 21.84
CA ARG A 48 -11.17 -11.38 22.66
C ARG A 48 -10.34 -10.10 22.84
N GLY A 49 -9.60 -9.69 21.81
CA GLY A 49 -8.69 -8.56 21.88
C GLY A 49 -8.07 -8.22 20.54
N PHE A 50 -7.24 -7.18 20.53
CA PHE A 50 -6.64 -6.65 19.30
C PHE A 50 -5.21 -7.13 19.05
N ILE A 51 -4.59 -7.90 19.94
CA ILE A 51 -3.17 -8.30 19.83
C ILE A 51 -2.90 -9.13 18.56
N GLY A 52 -3.72 -10.13 18.26
CA GLY A 52 -3.63 -10.90 17.03
C GLY A 52 -3.91 -10.06 15.79
N VAL A 53 -4.89 -9.14 15.87
CA VAL A 53 -5.20 -8.21 14.78
C VAL A 53 -4.02 -7.29 14.48
N ILE A 54 -3.38 -6.74 15.53
CA ILE A 54 -2.16 -5.92 15.44
C ILE A 54 -1.05 -6.73 14.79
N THR A 55 -0.80 -7.95 15.26
CA THR A 55 0.26 -8.83 14.73
C THR A 55 0.03 -9.16 13.26
N PHE A 56 -1.21 -9.47 12.90
CA PHE A 56 -1.60 -9.76 11.53
C PHE A 56 -1.47 -8.53 10.62
N MET A 57 -1.86 -7.34 11.10
CA MET A 57 -1.70 -6.10 10.34
C MET A 57 -0.23 -5.67 10.23
N LEU A 58 0.60 -5.95 11.24
CA LEU A 58 2.03 -5.69 11.19
C LEU A 58 2.69 -6.42 10.01
N PHE A 59 2.29 -7.66 9.72
CA PHE A 59 2.77 -8.38 8.54
C PHE A 59 2.52 -7.59 7.24
N PHE A 60 1.32 -7.03 7.07
CA PHE A 60 0.98 -6.22 5.89
C PHE A 60 1.74 -4.90 5.86
N VAL A 61 1.93 -4.24 7.00
CA VAL A 61 2.73 -3.02 7.12
C VAL A 61 4.18 -3.29 6.74
N VAL A 62 4.80 -4.37 7.24
CA VAL A 62 6.16 -4.77 6.87
C VAL A 62 6.27 -5.05 5.37
N ARG A 63 5.30 -5.77 4.80
CA ARG A 63 5.23 -5.99 3.35
C ARG A 63 5.13 -4.67 2.59
N LEU A 64 4.30 -3.75 3.05
CA LEU A 64 4.11 -2.43 2.43
C LEU A 64 5.39 -1.61 2.48
N VAL A 65 6.12 -1.60 3.61
CA VAL A 65 7.43 -0.94 3.72
C VAL A 65 8.41 -1.52 2.69
N ARG A 66 8.51 -2.85 2.59
CA ARG A 66 9.38 -3.52 1.60
C ARG A 66 9.01 -3.13 0.17
N ASP A 67 7.72 -3.12 -0.15
CA ASP A 67 7.22 -2.75 -1.47
C ASP A 67 7.48 -1.26 -1.78
N THR A 68 7.30 -0.37 -0.80
CA THR A 68 7.61 1.06 -0.94
C THR A 68 9.09 1.28 -1.23
N ILE A 69 9.98 0.63 -0.48
CA ILE A 69 11.43 0.69 -0.72
C ILE A 69 11.77 0.21 -2.13
N TYR A 70 11.16 -0.90 -2.55
CA TYR A 70 11.36 -1.43 -3.90
C TYR A 70 10.92 -0.42 -4.97
N VAL A 71 9.73 0.17 -4.85
CA VAL A 71 9.23 1.18 -5.81
C VAL A 71 10.12 2.41 -5.85
N ILE A 72 10.53 2.95 -4.68
CA ILE A 72 11.40 4.12 -4.61
C ILE A 72 12.74 3.88 -5.33
N ARG A 73 13.31 2.68 -5.16
CA ARG A 73 14.62 2.33 -5.73
C ARG A 73 14.56 1.93 -7.20
N ARG A 74 13.48 1.28 -7.65
CA ARG A 74 13.44 0.62 -8.98
C ARG A 74 12.60 1.32 -10.02
N TYR A 75 11.69 2.22 -9.64
CA TYR A 75 10.76 2.84 -10.59
C TYR A 75 11.33 4.19 -11.02
N ASP A 76 11.13 4.59 -12.26
CA ASP A 76 11.65 5.87 -12.77
C ASP A 76 10.67 7.04 -12.53
N TYR A 77 9.39 6.72 -12.40
CA TYR A 77 8.31 7.72 -12.32
C TYR A 77 8.20 8.33 -10.91
N LYS A 78 8.44 9.65 -10.81
CA LYS A 78 8.31 10.41 -9.54
C LYS A 78 6.92 10.24 -8.90
N PHE A 79 5.86 10.24 -9.70
CA PHE A 79 4.48 10.03 -9.22
C PHE A 79 4.32 8.68 -8.52
N ALA A 80 4.85 7.60 -9.09
CA ALA A 80 4.77 6.27 -8.48
C ALA A 80 5.48 6.22 -7.13
N LYS A 81 6.64 6.87 -6.99
CA LYS A 81 7.38 6.96 -5.73
C LYS A 81 6.61 7.76 -4.67
N GLN A 82 6.06 8.92 -5.05
CA GLN A 82 5.29 9.75 -4.12
C GLN A 82 4.03 9.04 -3.66
N ALA A 83 3.26 8.46 -4.58
CA ALA A 83 2.06 7.70 -4.24
C ALA A 83 2.38 6.48 -3.35
N ALA A 84 3.52 5.83 -3.56
CA ALA A 84 4.00 4.74 -2.71
C ALA A 84 4.27 5.20 -1.27
N VAL A 85 4.93 6.35 -1.09
CA VAL A 85 5.17 6.94 0.23
C VAL A 85 3.86 7.36 0.90
N VAL A 86 2.93 7.96 0.16
CA VAL A 86 1.61 8.36 0.69
C VAL A 86 0.84 7.13 1.19
N ASN A 87 0.80 6.04 0.42
CA ASN A 87 0.15 4.79 0.85
C ASN A 87 0.78 4.21 2.13
N LEU A 88 2.11 4.27 2.25
CA LEU A 88 2.81 3.84 3.45
C LEU A 88 2.47 4.72 4.65
N GLY A 89 2.56 6.05 4.50
CA GLY A 89 2.24 7.00 5.58
C GLY A 89 0.80 6.87 6.06
N TYR A 90 -0.15 6.76 5.12
CA TYR A 90 -1.56 6.50 5.40
C TYR A 90 -1.74 5.22 6.22
N SER A 91 -1.15 4.11 5.76
CA SER A 91 -1.29 2.81 6.46
C SER A 91 -0.61 2.81 7.83
N MET A 92 0.55 3.46 7.96
CA MET A 92 1.26 3.61 9.23
C MET A 92 0.44 4.40 10.25
N PHE A 93 -0.22 5.47 9.82
CA PHE A 93 -1.08 6.26 10.69
C PHE A 93 -2.21 5.39 11.28
N PHE A 94 -2.93 4.65 10.44
CA PHE A 94 -4.00 3.75 10.91
C PHE A 94 -3.46 2.56 11.71
N PHE A 95 -2.25 2.08 11.40
CA PHE A 95 -1.62 1.04 12.21
C PHE A 95 -1.26 1.53 13.61
N LEU A 96 -0.76 2.76 13.76
CA LEU A 96 -0.50 3.35 15.07
C LEU A 96 -1.80 3.55 15.87
N LEU A 97 -2.88 3.98 15.21
CA LEU A 97 -4.20 4.03 15.85
C LEU A 97 -4.65 2.66 16.33
N LEU A 98 -4.50 1.62 15.50
CA LEU A 98 -4.81 0.23 15.87
C LEU A 98 -4.00 -0.23 17.08
N VAL A 99 -2.69 0.03 17.11
CA VAL A 99 -1.81 -0.37 18.20
C VAL A 99 -2.22 0.32 19.50
N ILE A 100 -2.34 1.65 19.48
CA ILE A 100 -2.58 2.42 20.70
C ILE A 100 -3.98 2.14 21.23
N ASN A 101 -5.01 2.27 20.40
CA ASN A 101 -6.39 2.03 20.83
C ASN A 101 -6.64 0.55 21.10
N GLY A 102 -6.08 -0.35 20.28
CA GLY A 102 -6.26 -1.79 20.45
C GLY A 102 -5.66 -2.31 21.75
N ILE A 103 -4.46 -1.84 22.13
CA ILE A 103 -3.86 -2.16 23.43
C ILE A 103 -4.68 -1.56 24.56
N ALA A 104 -5.06 -0.28 24.46
CA ALA A 104 -5.85 0.38 25.49
C ALA A 104 -7.19 -0.34 25.73
N LEU A 105 -7.91 -0.69 24.67
CA LEU A 105 -9.16 -1.47 24.74
C LEU A 105 -8.96 -2.85 25.36
N THR A 106 -7.88 -3.54 25.01
CA THR A 106 -7.57 -4.87 25.56
C THR A 106 -7.23 -4.80 27.05
N GLN A 107 -6.64 -3.69 27.51
CA GLN A 107 -6.28 -3.46 28.91
C GLN A 107 -7.32 -2.67 29.72
N SER A 108 -8.48 -2.35 29.12
CA SER A 108 -9.50 -1.49 29.73
C SER A 108 -8.98 -0.12 30.18
N LEU A 109 -8.03 0.45 29.43
CA LEU A 109 -7.44 1.77 29.69
C LEU A 109 -8.17 2.89 28.93
N SER A 110 -8.22 4.07 29.55
CA SER A 110 -8.75 5.32 28.97
C SER A 110 -7.75 6.47 29.16
N PRO A 111 -7.66 7.45 28.24
CA PRO A 111 -8.51 7.64 27.05
C PRO A 111 -7.94 7.00 25.76
N LEU A 112 -8.85 6.73 24.81
CA LEU A 112 -8.49 6.31 23.45
C LEU A 112 -8.09 7.53 22.59
N ILE A 113 -7.29 7.30 21.54
CA ILE A 113 -7.10 8.31 20.49
C ILE A 113 -8.39 8.41 19.67
N PHE A 114 -8.92 9.62 19.53
CA PHE A 114 -10.22 9.91 18.90
C PHE A 114 -11.39 9.13 19.54
N PRO A 115 -11.71 9.37 20.83
CA PRO A 115 -12.73 8.62 21.55
C PRO A 115 -14.14 8.80 20.96
N ASP A 116 -14.40 9.91 20.27
CA ASP A 116 -15.66 10.17 19.59
C ASP A 116 -15.92 9.22 18.41
N PHE A 117 -14.88 8.53 17.93
CA PHE A 117 -14.97 7.54 16.85
C PHE A 117 -14.69 6.13 17.40
N VAL A 118 -15.60 5.64 18.23
CA VAL A 118 -15.49 4.36 18.95
C VAL A 118 -15.12 3.19 18.03
N ASP A 119 -15.70 3.14 16.82
CA ASP A 119 -15.49 2.06 15.86
C ASP A 119 -14.24 2.25 14.97
N LEU A 120 -13.55 3.39 15.07
CA LEU A 120 -12.39 3.69 14.22
C LEU A 120 -11.33 2.61 14.32
N THR A 121 -11.06 2.14 15.55
CA THR A 121 -10.09 1.08 15.82
C THR A 121 -10.45 -0.21 15.07
N SER A 122 -11.72 -0.61 15.09
CA SER A 122 -12.22 -1.79 14.38
C SER A 122 -12.14 -1.66 12.86
N TRP A 123 -12.14 -0.43 12.34
CA TRP A 123 -12.01 -0.14 10.91
C TRP A 123 -10.57 0.06 10.46
N THR A 124 -9.59 0.23 11.36
CA THR A 124 -8.18 0.42 10.96
C THR A 124 -7.63 -0.67 10.03
N PRO A 125 -7.97 -1.97 10.12
CA PRO A 125 -7.48 -2.96 9.15
C PRO A 125 -7.92 -2.65 7.72
N LEU A 126 -9.13 -2.12 7.57
CA LEU A 126 -9.72 -1.66 6.32
C LEU A 126 -8.83 -0.60 5.64
N PHE A 127 -8.38 0.38 6.44
CA PHE A 127 -7.57 1.49 5.96
C PHE A 127 -6.12 1.06 5.69
N ILE A 128 -5.53 0.23 6.55
CA ILE A 128 -4.19 -0.35 6.32
C ILE A 128 -4.17 -1.12 5.00
N MET A 129 -5.19 -1.95 4.76
CA MET A 129 -5.31 -2.70 3.51
C MET A 129 -5.50 -1.77 2.30
N GLY A 130 -6.19 -0.64 2.45
CA GLY A 130 -6.30 0.39 1.41
C GLY A 130 -4.94 0.84 0.85
N GLY A 131 -3.95 1.08 1.72
CA GLY A 131 -2.60 1.43 1.28
C GLY A 131 -1.83 0.25 0.66
N VAL A 132 -2.02 -0.97 1.16
CA VAL A 132 -1.46 -2.20 0.54
C VAL A 132 -1.96 -2.38 -0.89
N PHE A 133 -3.25 -2.15 -1.12
CA PHE A 133 -3.83 -2.20 -2.46
C PHE A 133 -3.38 -1.04 -3.34
N GLY A 134 -3.32 0.17 -2.79
CA GLY A 134 -2.74 1.32 -3.47
C GLY A 134 -1.34 1.00 -4.00
N MET A 135 -0.52 0.33 -3.18
CA MET A 135 0.81 -0.15 -3.58
C MET A 135 0.76 -1.22 -4.67
N ALA A 136 -0.12 -2.21 -4.56
CA ALA A 136 -0.29 -3.23 -5.59
C ALA A 136 -0.67 -2.61 -6.94
N ASN A 137 -1.55 -1.61 -6.94
CA ASN A 137 -1.94 -0.85 -8.12
C ASN A 137 -0.78 -0.06 -8.70
N ILE A 138 0.01 0.63 -7.87
CA ILE A 138 1.22 1.32 -8.32
C ILE A 138 2.17 0.33 -8.99
N LYS A 139 2.42 -0.82 -8.36
CA LYS A 139 3.31 -1.83 -8.92
C LYS A 139 2.82 -2.37 -10.25
N ARG A 140 1.51 -2.57 -10.40
CA ARG A 140 0.89 -3.05 -11.63
C ARG A 140 0.92 -2.02 -12.76
N MET A 141 0.70 -0.75 -12.44
CA MET A 141 0.62 0.35 -13.40
C MET A 141 1.98 0.88 -13.82
N TRP A 142 2.98 0.87 -12.93
CA TRP A 142 4.26 1.56 -13.15
C TRP A 142 5.48 0.64 -13.06
N GLY A 143 5.26 -0.65 -12.79
CA GLY A 143 6.35 -1.61 -12.62
C GLY A 143 7.03 -2.00 -13.93
N PRO A 144 8.28 -2.45 -13.84
CA PRO A 144 9.01 -2.98 -14.99
C PRO A 144 8.23 -4.15 -15.59
N ARG A 145 8.10 -4.16 -16.92
CA ARG A 145 7.48 -5.27 -17.62
C ARG A 145 8.46 -6.44 -17.62
N LYS A 146 7.98 -7.62 -17.23
CA LYS A 146 8.51 -8.84 -17.82
C LYS A 146 7.86 -8.91 -19.19
N ASP A 147 8.54 -8.41 -20.20
CA ASP A 147 8.21 -8.72 -21.58
C ASP A 147 8.51 -10.22 -21.72
N PHE A 148 7.49 -11.04 -21.50
CA PHE A 148 7.53 -12.41 -21.99
C PHE A 148 7.38 -12.27 -23.50
N PHE A 149 8.52 -12.33 -24.19
CA PHE A 149 8.57 -12.73 -25.59
C PHE A 149 7.89 -14.09 -25.75
#